data_AF-A0A955SJX1-F1
#
_entry.id   AF-A0A955SJX1-F1
#
_cell.length_a   1.000
_cell.length_b   1.000
_cell.length_c   1.000
_cell.angle_alpha   90.00
_cell.angle_beta   90.00
_cell.angle_gamma   90.00
#
_symmetry.space_group_name_H-M   'P 1'
#
loop_
_entity.id
_entity.type
_entity.pdbx_description
1 polymer ?
#
loop_
_entity_poly.entity_id
_entity_poly.type
_entity_poly.pdbx_seq_one_letter_code
_entity_poly.pdbx_strand_id
1 'polypeptide(L)'
;MKDVSAAPGTAVFLDRDGTLNHDTGYVTSPDQLLLFPGVPEGIARLNHLGAMVLLVTNQSAIGRGMMTIQGLESIHERLAELIRPYGASIDGIFFCPHHPQEGCACRKPKAGLIDQAVTRFALDVSQCFFVGDK
;
A
#
# COMPACT_ATOMS: atom_id res chain seq x y z
N MET A 1 16.53 0.21 -14.47
CA MET A 1 15.45 -0.78 -14.71
C MET A 1 15.80 -1.99 -13.86
N LYS A 2 14.96 -2.37 -12.88
CA LYS A 2 15.16 -3.62 -12.14
C LYS A 2 14.85 -4.77 -13.10
N ASP A 3 15.76 -5.72 -13.21
CA ASP A 3 15.61 -6.93 -14.02
C ASP A 3 14.42 -7.73 -13.46
N VAL A 4 13.42 -8.04 -14.30
CA VAL A 4 12.14 -8.66 -13.91
C VAL A 4 12.19 -10.19 -14.07
N SER A 5 13.38 -10.75 -14.33
CA SER A 5 13.55 -12.16 -14.70
C SER A 5 13.65 -13.15 -13.53
N ALA A 6 13.73 -12.68 -12.27
CA ALA A 6 13.69 -13.51 -11.08
C ALA A 6 12.54 -13.07 -10.15
N ALA A 7 11.83 -14.04 -9.56
CA ALA A 7 10.87 -13.74 -8.50
C ALA A 7 11.60 -12.97 -7.37
N PRO A 8 11.05 -11.86 -6.87
CA PRO A 8 11.69 -11.10 -5.81
C PRO A 8 11.84 -11.98 -4.56
N GLY A 9 13.01 -11.92 -3.92
CA GLY A 9 13.32 -12.76 -2.76
C GLY A 9 12.38 -12.51 -1.57
N THR A 10 12.10 -11.25 -1.24
CA THR A 10 11.27 -10.86 -0.09
C THR A 10 10.26 -9.78 -0.51
N ALA A 11 9.01 -9.91 -0.06
CA ALA A 11 8.00 -8.87 -0.21
C ALA A 11 7.45 -8.42 1.15
N VAL A 12 7.27 -7.12 1.31
CA VAL A 12 6.70 -6.52 2.52
C VAL A 12 5.45 -5.76 2.12
N PHE A 13 4.32 -6.30 2.55
CA PHE A 13 3.00 -5.70 2.45
C PHE A 13 2.82 -4.69 3.58
N LEU A 14 2.50 -3.45 3.25
CA LEU A 14 2.25 -2.38 4.20
C LEU A 14 0.79 -1.96 4.10
N ASP A 15 0.10 -1.82 5.23
CA ASP A 15 -1.11 -1.00 5.28
C ASP A 15 -0.77 0.49 5.15
N ARG A 16 -1.76 1.33 4.87
CA ARG A 16 -1.59 2.78 4.69
C ARG A 16 -2.01 3.56 5.93
N ASP A 17 -3.31 3.66 6.16
CA ASP A 17 -3.91 4.48 7.21
C ASP A 17 -3.74 3.77 8.57
N GLY A 18 -3.07 4.42 9.52
CA GLY A 18 -2.70 3.86 10.82
C GLY A 18 -1.32 3.21 10.85
N THR A 19 -0.68 3.04 9.68
CA THR A 19 0.61 2.36 9.53
C THR A 19 1.68 3.25 8.90
N LEU A 20 1.44 3.79 7.69
CA LEU A 20 2.34 4.76 7.05
C LEU A 20 1.96 6.19 7.41
N ASN A 21 0.66 6.48 7.47
CA ASN A 21 0.11 7.78 7.83
C ASN A 21 -0.85 7.69 9.00
N HIS A 22 -1.11 8.82 9.64
CA HIS A 22 -2.15 8.94 10.66
C HIS A 22 -3.52 8.54 10.10
N ASP A 23 -4.24 7.68 10.82
CA ASP A 23 -5.65 7.36 10.55
C ASP A 23 -6.55 8.42 11.18
N THR A 24 -7.14 9.28 10.34
CA THR A 24 -8.13 10.30 10.74
C THR A 24 -9.57 9.89 10.42
N GLY A 25 -9.81 8.59 10.20
CA GLY A 25 -11.09 8.02 9.76
C GLY A 25 -11.20 7.94 8.23
N TYR A 26 -11.02 9.06 7.53
CA TYR A 26 -10.91 9.09 6.08
C TYR A 26 -9.88 10.12 5.63
N VAL A 27 -8.87 9.67 4.88
CA VAL A 27 -7.95 10.53 4.13
C VAL A 27 -8.48 10.61 2.71
N THR A 28 -9.08 11.74 2.35
CA THR A 28 -9.77 11.95 1.05
C THR A 28 -9.14 13.00 0.17
N SER A 29 -8.05 13.63 0.62
CA SER A 29 -7.24 14.54 -0.21
C SER A 29 -5.74 14.37 0.08
N PRO A 30 -4.86 14.76 -0.87
CA PRO A 30 -3.41 14.69 -0.70
C PRO A 30 -2.89 15.43 0.54
N ASP A 31 -3.47 16.58 0.87
CA ASP A 31 -3.02 17.42 2.00
C ASP A 31 -3.31 16.79 3.38
N GLN A 32 -4.25 15.84 3.44
CA GLN A 32 -4.55 15.09 4.65
C GLN A 32 -3.57 13.94 4.90
N LEU A 33 -2.74 13.59 3.91
CA LEU A 33 -1.77 12.51 4.05
C LEU A 33 -0.57 12.96 4.89
N LEU A 34 -0.61 12.64 6.18
CA LEU A 34 0.44 12.94 7.14
C LEU A 34 1.18 11.66 7.53
N LEU A 35 2.39 11.46 7.01
CA LEU A 35 3.22 10.30 7.33
C LEU A 35 3.70 10.32 8.78
N PHE A 36 3.81 9.14 9.40
CA PHE A 36 4.50 9.03 10.67
C PHE A 36 6.01 9.31 10.51
N PRO A 37 6.68 9.86 11.54
CA PRO A 37 8.13 10.03 11.53
C PRO A 37 8.85 8.70 11.26
N GLY A 38 9.88 8.72 10.40
CA GLY A 38 10.69 7.54 10.10
C GLY A 38 10.11 6.60 9.04
N VAL A 39 8.86 6.80 8.59
CA VAL A 39 8.24 5.96 7.55
C VAL A 39 9.00 6.01 6.22
N PRO A 40 9.35 7.20 5.67
CA PRO A 40 10.14 7.27 4.44
C PRO A 40 11.47 6.51 4.55
N GLU A 41 12.19 6.66 5.66
CA GLU A 41 13.46 6.00 5.93
C GLU A 41 13.29 4.49 6.10
N GLY A 42 12.21 4.05 6.75
CA GLY A 42 11.87 2.64 6.92
C GLY A 42 11.63 1.95 5.57
N ILE A 43 10.82 2.58 4.70
CA ILE A 43 10.59 2.07 3.34
C ILE A 43 11.91 2.05 2.55
N ALA A 44 12.71 3.11 2.62
CA ALA A 44 14.00 3.17 1.94
C ALA A 44 14.95 2.04 2.37
N ARG A 45 14.97 1.69 3.67
CA ARG A 45 15.75 0.55 4.18
C ARG A 45 15.26 -0.78 3.62
N LEU A 46 13.94 -0.99 3.54
CA LEU A 46 13.38 -2.20 2.92
C LEU A 46 13.80 -2.30 1.44
N ASN A 47 13.68 -1.19 0.71
CA ASN A 47 14.09 -1.15 -0.69
C ASN A 47 15.61 -1.41 -0.86
N HIS A 48 16.45 -0.86 0.02
CA HIS A 48 17.90 -1.08 0.00
C HIS A 48 18.29 -2.53 0.28
N LEU A 49 17.53 -3.23 1.14
CA LEU A 49 17.69 -4.66 1.38
C LEU A 49 17.18 -5.54 0.23
N GLY A 50 16.68 -4.94 -0.85
CA GLY A 50 16.16 -5.66 -2.01
C GLY A 50 14.73 -6.17 -1.83
N ALA A 51 14.04 -5.80 -0.76
CA ALA A 51 12.65 -6.17 -0.57
C ALA A 51 11.73 -5.39 -1.51
N MET A 52 10.74 -6.08 -2.05
CA MET A 52 9.63 -5.47 -2.76
C MET A 52 8.65 -4.89 -1.75
N VAL A 53 8.35 -3.60 -1.85
CA VAL A 53 7.42 -2.92 -0.94
C VAL A 53 6.08 -2.73 -1.63
N LEU A 54 5.03 -3.33 -1.07
CA LEU A 54 3.70 -3.36 -1.66
C LEU A 54 2.68 -2.73 -0.70
N LEU A 55 1.91 -1.76 -1.16
CA LEU A 55 0.85 -1.13 -0.37
C LEU A 55 -0.46 -1.90 -0.53
N VAL A 56 -1.12 -2.25 0.56
CA VAL A 56 -2.39 -2.98 0.60
C VAL A 56 -3.39 -2.29 1.54
N THR A 57 -4.41 -1.62 0.99
CA THR A 57 -5.25 -0.71 1.79
C THR A 57 -6.75 -0.80 1.50
N ASN A 58 -7.58 -0.62 2.54
CA ASN A 58 -9.04 -0.53 2.41
C ASN A 58 -9.46 0.94 2.25
N GLN A 59 -9.96 1.34 1.07
CA GLN A 59 -10.35 2.72 0.74
C GLN A 59 -11.87 2.86 0.56
N SER A 60 -12.62 2.54 1.62
CA SER A 60 -14.09 2.56 1.58
C SER A 60 -14.72 3.94 1.40
N ALA A 61 -13.93 5.02 1.49
CA ALA A 61 -14.38 6.36 1.12
C ALA A 61 -14.91 6.41 -0.32
N ILE A 62 -14.37 5.58 -1.22
CA ILE A 62 -14.83 5.47 -2.61
C ILE A 62 -16.23 4.87 -2.68
N GLY A 63 -16.45 3.67 -2.12
CA GLY A 63 -17.76 3.03 -2.06
C GLY A 63 -18.81 3.81 -1.23
N ARG A 64 -18.37 4.76 -0.41
CA ARG A 64 -19.22 5.72 0.31
C ARG A 64 -19.54 6.99 -0.48
N GLY A 65 -18.97 7.17 -1.67
CA GLY A 65 -19.13 8.37 -2.50
C GLY A 65 -18.40 9.62 -1.97
N MET A 66 -17.45 9.46 -1.05
CA MET A 66 -16.70 10.56 -0.45
C MET A 66 -15.45 10.96 -1.25
N MET A 67 -14.97 10.06 -2.12
CA MET A 67 -13.77 10.25 -2.93
C MET A 67 -13.87 9.43 -4.23
N THR A 68 -13.23 9.89 -5.30
CA THR A 68 -13.12 9.14 -6.56
C THR A 68 -11.84 8.30 -6.60
N ILE A 69 -11.74 7.38 -7.57
CA ILE A 69 -10.48 6.64 -7.81
C ILE A 69 -9.35 7.62 -8.15
N GLN A 70 -9.63 8.66 -8.94
CA GLN A 70 -8.67 9.70 -9.29
C GLN A 70 -8.21 10.49 -8.05
N GLY A 71 -9.12 10.78 -7.12
CA GLY A 71 -8.75 11.39 -5.84
C GLY A 71 -7.81 10.51 -5.02
N LEU A 72 -8.05 9.19 -5.02
CA LEU A 72 -7.14 8.23 -4.39
C LEU A 72 -5.77 8.18 -5.08
N GLU A 73 -5.74 8.22 -6.41
CA GLU A 73 -4.50 8.27 -7.19
C GLU A 73 -3.66 9.49 -6.82
N SER A 74 -4.26 10.68 -6.70
CA SER A 74 -3.55 11.87 -6.24
C SER A 74 -2.98 11.75 -4.82
N ILE A 75 -3.66 11.02 -3.92
CA ILE A 75 -3.11 10.72 -2.59
C ILE A 75 -1.89 9.81 -2.69
N HIS A 76 -1.93 8.80 -3.56
CA HIS A 76 -0.80 7.90 -3.77
C HIS A 76 0.38 8.57 -4.49
N GLU A 77 0.12 9.52 -5.39
CA GLU A 77 1.15 10.38 -5.98
C GLU A 77 1.83 11.21 -4.89
N ARG A 78 1.05 11.82 -3.99
CA ARG A 78 1.58 12.56 -2.85
C ARG A 78 2.42 11.68 -1.92
N LEU A 79 1.97 10.45 -1.65
CA LEU A 79 2.77 9.47 -0.92
C LEU A 79 4.13 9.24 -1.59
N ALA A 80 4.13 9.00 -2.91
CA ALA A 80 5.36 8.79 -3.66
C ALA A 80 6.29 10.02 -3.63
N GLU A 81 5.75 11.24 -3.72
CA GLU A 81 6.51 12.48 -3.59
C GLU A 81 7.17 12.63 -2.22
N LEU A 82 6.44 12.31 -1.15
CA LEU A 82 6.93 12.45 0.23
C LEU A 82 8.08 11.48 0.54
N ILE A 83 8.07 10.28 -0.04
CA ILE A 83 9.08 9.25 0.23
C ILE A 83 10.27 9.31 -0.74
N ARG A 84 10.09 9.83 -1.97
CA ARG A 84 11.13 9.86 -3.01
C ARG A 84 12.45 10.51 -2.58
N PRO A 85 12.49 11.64 -1.82
CA PRO A 85 13.74 12.24 -1.36
C PRO A 85 14.61 11.32 -0.50
N TYR A 86 14.02 10.29 0.11
CA TYR A 86 14.71 9.32 0.95
C TYR A 86 15.22 8.10 0.16
N GLY A 87 15.03 8.08 -1.17
CA GLY A 87 15.32 6.91 -2.01
C GLY A 87 14.32 5.76 -1.83
N ALA A 88 13.16 6.03 -1.24
CA ALA A 88 12.09 5.08 -1.04
C ALA A 88 11.15 5.00 -2.25
N SER A 89 10.59 3.81 -2.47
CA SER A 89 9.62 3.53 -3.52
C SER A 89 8.64 2.43 -3.10
N ILE A 90 7.40 2.54 -3.58
CA ILE A 90 6.39 1.48 -3.49
C ILE A 90 6.32 0.80 -4.86
N ASP A 91 6.57 -0.51 -4.90
CA ASP A 91 6.64 -1.29 -6.14
C ASP A 91 5.24 -1.66 -6.68
N GLY A 92 4.20 -1.61 -5.83
CA GLY A 92 2.82 -1.83 -6.24
C GLY A 92 1.80 -1.40 -5.19
N ILE A 93 0.64 -0.92 -5.63
CA ILE A 93 -0.46 -0.49 -4.76
C ILE A 93 -1.72 -1.29 -5.10
N PHE A 94 -2.28 -1.95 -4.10
CA PHE A 94 -3.50 -2.73 -4.19
C PHE A 94 -4.49 -2.18 -3.18
N PHE A 95 -5.70 -1.84 -3.62
CA PHE A 95 -6.70 -1.26 -2.74
C PHE A 95 -8.08 -1.85 -2.95
N CYS A 96 -8.87 -1.88 -1.87
CA CYS A 96 -10.28 -2.22 -1.92
C CYS A 96 -11.12 -0.93 -1.86
N PRO A 97 -11.85 -0.55 -2.92
CA PRO A 97 -12.68 0.66 -2.92
C PRO A 97 -14.05 0.46 -2.26
N HIS A 98 -14.45 -0.80 -2.04
CA HIS A 98 -15.84 -1.16 -1.72
C HIS A 98 -16.28 -0.71 -0.32
N HIS A 99 -17.58 -0.42 -0.21
CA HIS A 99 -18.29 -0.27 1.04
C HIS A 99 -18.26 -1.59 1.83
N PRO A 100 -18.20 -1.56 3.19
CA PRO A 100 -18.13 -2.79 4.00
C PRO A 100 -19.27 -3.80 3.77
N GLN A 101 -20.44 -3.33 3.33
CA GLN A 101 -21.63 -4.16 3.11
C GLN A 101 -21.68 -4.85 1.74
N GLU A 102 -20.77 -4.53 0.81
CA GLU A 102 -20.78 -5.10 -0.55
C GLU A 102 -20.28 -6.56 -0.60
N GLY A 103 -19.70 -7.08 0.48
CA GLY A 103 -19.31 -8.49 0.55
C GLY A 103 -18.15 -8.91 -0.36
N CYS A 104 -17.43 -7.97 -0.99
CA CYS A 104 -16.33 -8.23 -1.93
C CYS A 104 -15.22 -9.13 -1.35
N ALA A 105 -14.44 -9.77 -2.23
CA ALA A 105 -13.35 -10.68 -1.83
C ALA A 105 -12.05 -9.95 -1.43
N CYS A 106 -11.89 -8.67 -1.80
CA CYS A 106 -10.63 -7.94 -1.62
C CYS A 106 -10.56 -7.13 -0.31
N ARG A 107 -11.68 -6.82 0.36
CA ARG A 107 -11.64 -6.03 1.60
C ARG A 107 -10.94 -6.81 2.72
N LYS A 108 -9.84 -6.27 3.26
CA LYS A 108 -9.17 -6.82 4.45
C LYS A 108 -10.18 -6.93 5.62
N PRO A 109 -10.17 -8.02 6.40
CA PRO A 109 -9.10 -9.02 6.55
C PRO A 109 -9.09 -10.16 5.53
N LYS A 110 -9.92 -10.13 4.47
CA LYS A 110 -9.80 -11.12 3.39
C LYS A 110 -8.47 -10.95 2.65
N ALA A 111 -7.91 -12.07 2.18
CA ALA A 111 -6.60 -12.11 1.51
C ALA A 111 -6.60 -11.58 0.07
N GLY A 112 -7.75 -11.23 -0.52
CA GLY A 112 -7.85 -11.01 -1.97
C GLY A 112 -6.91 -9.96 -2.56
N LEU A 113 -6.52 -8.90 -1.83
CA LEU A 113 -5.50 -7.95 -2.31
C LEU A 113 -4.08 -8.54 -2.30
N ILE A 114 -3.76 -9.35 -1.29
CA ILE A 114 -2.49 -10.07 -1.19
C ILE A 114 -2.42 -11.13 -2.29
N ASP A 115 -3.49 -11.89 -2.51
CA ASP A 115 -3.56 -12.92 -3.56
C ASP A 115 -3.33 -12.31 -4.97
N GLN A 116 -3.90 -11.13 -5.22
CA GLN A 116 -3.66 -10.37 -6.46
C GLN A 116 -2.18 -10.02 -6.62
N ALA A 117 -1.53 -9.56 -5.56
CA ALA A 117 -0.13 -9.18 -5.58
C ALA A 117 0.81 -10.38 -5.74
N VAL A 118 0.56 -11.45 -4.98
CA VAL A 118 1.27 -12.74 -5.06
C VAL A 118 1.20 -13.29 -6.48
N THR A 119 0.01 -13.27 -7.08
CA THR A 119 -0.19 -13.73 -8.46
C THR A 119 0.54 -12.83 -9.46
N ARG A 120 0.40 -11.50 -9.34
CA ARG A 120 0.98 -10.53 -10.27
C ARG A 120 2.51 -10.57 -10.29
N PHE A 121 3.13 -10.73 -9.12
CA PHE A 121 4.57 -10.66 -8.96
C PHE A 121 5.23 -12.04 -8.74
N ALA A 122 4.46 -13.13 -8.86
CA ALA A 122 4.90 -14.50 -8.62
C ALA A 122 5.67 -14.65 -7.28
N LEU A 123 5.10 -14.10 -6.20
CA LEU A 123 5.75 -14.05 -4.88
C LEU A 123 5.71 -15.42 -4.19
N ASP A 124 6.79 -15.74 -3.48
CA ASP A 124 6.77 -16.80 -2.47
C ASP A 124 6.18 -16.25 -1.16
N VAL A 125 4.99 -16.71 -0.79
CA VAL A 125 4.28 -16.28 0.43
C VAL A 125 5.10 -16.58 1.69
N SER A 126 5.97 -17.59 1.68
CA SER A 126 6.86 -17.89 2.82
C SER A 126 7.90 -16.80 3.08
N GLN A 127 8.15 -15.94 2.09
CA GLN A 127 9.06 -14.80 2.15
C GLN A 127 8.31 -13.47 2.19
N CYS A 128 7.01 -13.49 2.48
CA CYS A 128 6.17 -12.31 2.56
C CYS A 128 5.91 -11.92 4.02
N PHE A 129 5.99 -10.62 4.29
CA PHE A 129 5.64 -10.03 5.59
C PHE A 129 4.49 -9.05 5.41
N PHE A 130 3.63 -8.94 6.41
CA PHE A 130 2.59 -7.92 6.45
C PHE A 130 2.80 -7.04 7.68
N VAL A 131 2.76 -5.73 7.50
CA VAL A 131 2.82 -4.72 8.56
C VAL A 131 1.56 -3.86 8.46
N GLY A 132 0.76 -3.88 9.52
CA GLY A 132 -0.46 -3.10 9.64
C GLY A 132 -0.86 -2.94 11.11
N ASP A 133 -1.68 -1.95 11.42
CA ASP A 133 -2.22 -1.73 12.77
C ASP A 133 -3.52 -2.50 13.05
N LYS A 134 -4.18 -3.02 12.00
CA LYS A 134 -5.50 -3.69 12.06
C LYS A 134 -5.61 -4.90 11.13
#